data_AF-A0A2D0KWF4-F1
#
_entry.id   AF-A0A2D0KWF4-F1
#
_cell.length_a   1.000
_cell.length_b   1.000
_cell.length_c   1.000
_cell.angle_alpha   90.00
_cell.angle_beta   90.00
_cell.angle_gamma   90.00
#
_symmetry.space_group_name_H-M   'P 1'
#
loop_
_entity.id
_entity.type
_entity.pdbx_description
1 polymer ?
#
loop_
_entity_poly.entity_id
_entity_poly.type
_entity_poly.pdbx_seq_one_letter_code
_entity_poly.pdbx_strand_id
1 'polypeptide(L)'
;MKIPNEKIILKTNNWIVNHRIDSSLPGYVILQSRHNHMNLCDLSNKSIQEMGILMGYIEKTLKKFIFLKHFYIYIMDFKMHRGGKRVNPREHR
;
A
#
# COMPACT_ATOMS: atom_id res chain seq x y z
N MET A 1 -3.62 3.22 12.60
CA MET A 1 -2.28 2.60 12.78
C MET A 1 -1.24 3.70 12.65
N LYS A 2 -0.31 3.85 13.61
CA LYS A 2 0.73 4.90 13.55
C LYS A 2 1.91 4.35 12.75
N ILE A 3 2.17 4.92 11.56
CA ILE A 3 3.34 4.55 10.76
C ILE A 3 4.53 5.37 11.27
N PRO A 4 5.67 4.74 11.61
CA PRO A 4 6.88 5.46 11.97
C PRO A 4 7.34 6.37 10.82
N ASN A 5 7.76 7.59 11.13
CA ASN A 5 8.06 8.60 10.10
C ASN A 5 9.17 8.14 9.15
N GLU A 6 10.16 7.41 9.65
CA GLU A 6 11.28 6.86 8.90
C GLU A 6 10.86 5.79 7.87
N LYS A 7 9.64 5.25 7.99
CA LYS A 7 9.09 4.30 7.01
C LYS A 7 8.27 4.99 5.92
N ILE A 8 7.98 6.28 6.07
CA ILE A 8 7.14 7.04 5.13
C ILE A 8 8.01 7.53 3.98
N ILE A 9 7.62 7.19 2.76
CA ILE A 9 8.31 7.58 1.53
C ILE A 9 7.70 8.87 0.98
N LEU A 10 6.37 8.93 0.95
CA LEU A 10 5.64 10.06 0.38
C LEU A 10 4.29 10.22 1.09
N LYS A 11 3.88 11.47 1.27
CA LYS A 11 2.52 11.84 1.66
C LYS A 11 1.96 12.78 0.62
N THR A 12 0.76 12.49 0.14
CA THR A 12 -0.01 13.41 -0.68
C THR A 12 -1.29 13.80 0.06
N ASN A 13 -2.21 14.48 -0.64
CA ASN A 13 -3.50 14.88 -0.08
C ASN A 13 -4.36 13.65 0.27
N ASN A 14 -4.41 12.65 -0.62
CA ASN A 14 -5.28 11.49 -0.45
C ASN A 14 -4.54 10.20 -0.05
N TRP A 15 -3.21 10.15 -0.19
CA TRP A 15 -2.46 8.90 -0.04
C TRP A 15 -1.21 9.03 0.84
N ILE A 16 -0.80 7.91 1.42
CA ILE A 16 0.51 7.72 2.03
C ILE A 16 1.16 6.52 1.36
N VAL A 17 2.42 6.69 0.96
CA VAL A 17 3.29 5.60 0.51
C VAL A 17 4.31 5.35 1.61
N ASN A 18 4.41 4.12 2.09
CA ASN A 18 5.37 3.73 3.11
C ASN A 18 5.95 2.35 2.83
N HIS A 19 7.13 2.07 3.38
CA HIS A 19 7.64 0.69 3.44
C HIS A 19 6.72 -0.17 4.30
N ARG A 20 6.53 -1.42 3.91
CA ARG A 20 5.83 -2.40 4.76
C ARG A 20 6.59 -2.57 6.08
N ILE A 21 5.93 -2.32 7.21
CA ILE A 21 6.58 -2.27 8.55
C ILE A 21 7.08 -3.65 8.99
N ASP A 22 6.36 -4.70 8.60
CA ASP A 22 6.57 -6.11 8.97
C ASP A 22 7.30 -6.92 7.87
N SER A 23 7.97 -6.27 6.91
CA SER A 23 8.70 -6.98 5.85
C SER A 23 10.10 -6.39 5.63
N SER A 24 11.08 -7.28 5.44
CA SER A 24 12.44 -6.93 5.03
C SER A 24 12.61 -6.88 3.51
N LEU A 25 11.57 -7.18 2.73
CA LEU A 25 11.66 -7.24 1.27
C LEU A 25 11.93 -5.84 0.68
N PRO A 26 13.07 -5.64 -0.01
CA PRO A 26 13.38 -4.38 -0.68
C PRO A 26 12.31 -4.05 -1.73
N GLY A 27 11.84 -2.82 -1.73
CA GLY A 27 10.80 -2.36 -2.66
C GLY A 27 9.37 -2.77 -2.31
N TYR A 28 9.15 -3.47 -1.20
CA TYR A 28 7.78 -3.74 -0.75
C TYR A 28 7.17 -2.51 -0.07
N VAL A 29 6.39 -1.76 -0.86
CA VAL A 29 5.68 -0.57 -0.42
C VAL A 29 4.18 -0.83 -0.23
N ILE A 30 3.59 -0.06 0.67
CA ILE A 30 2.15 0.01 0.91
C ILE A 30 1.69 1.40 0.48
N LEU A 31 0.69 1.43 -0.40
CA LEU A 31 -0.05 2.63 -0.78
C LEU A 31 -1.39 2.57 -0.05
N GLN A 32 -1.61 3.49 0.89
CA GLN A 32 -2.79 3.50 1.75
C GLN A 32 -3.50 4.85 1.70
N SER A 33 -4.83 4.81 1.74
CA SER A 33 -5.65 6.02 1.76
C SER A 33 -5.47 6.77 3.08
N ARG A 34 -5.54 8.09 3.01
CA ARG A 34 -5.63 8.98 4.18
C ARG A 34 -7.05 9.13 4.68
N HIS A 35 -8.03 8.67 3.90
CA HIS A 35 -9.44 8.70 4.23
C HIS A 35 -9.86 7.40 4.91
N ASN A 36 -10.89 7.47 5.74
CA ASN A 36 -11.38 6.33 6.52
C ASN A 36 -12.38 5.45 5.72
N HIS A 37 -12.08 5.18 4.45
CA HIS A 37 -12.86 4.28 3.62
C HIS A 37 -12.23 2.88 3.61
N MET A 38 -13.08 1.84 3.73
CA MET A 38 -12.62 0.46 3.71
C MET A 38 -12.49 -0.09 2.28
N ASN A 39 -13.27 0.43 1.33
CA ASN A 39 -13.24 -0.01 -0.06
C ASN A 39 -12.70 1.09 -0.99
N LEU A 40 -11.98 0.68 -2.03
CA LEU A 40 -11.52 1.60 -3.08
C LEU A 40 -12.68 2.25 -3.84
N CYS A 41 -13.78 1.51 -4.03
CA CYS A 41 -14.99 2.00 -4.70
C CYS A 41 -15.67 3.15 -3.96
N ASP A 42 -15.40 3.33 -2.66
CA ASP A 42 -15.98 4.40 -1.85
C ASP A 42 -15.16 5.70 -1.95
N LEU A 43 -13.99 5.67 -2.61
CA LEU A 43 -13.12 6.83 -2.77
C LEU A 43 -13.62 7.75 -3.89
N SER A 44 -13.34 9.04 -3.76
CA SER A 44 -13.61 9.99 -4.84
C SER A 44 -12.80 9.67 -6.10
N ASN A 45 -13.36 9.98 -7.27
CA ASN A 45 -12.67 9.80 -8.56
C ASN A 45 -11.27 10.44 -8.57
N LYS A 46 -11.11 11.60 -7.95
CA LYS A 46 -9.82 12.28 -7.81
C LYS A 46 -8.80 11.45 -7.02
N SER A 47 -9.24 10.82 -5.94
CA SER A 47 -8.38 9.94 -5.13
C SER A 47 -7.97 8.70 -5.91
N ILE A 48 -8.90 8.10 -6.67
CA ILE A 48 -8.63 6.93 -7.52
C ILE A 48 -7.65 7.29 -8.66
N GLN A 49 -7.83 8.44 -9.32
CA GLN A 49 -6.90 8.92 -10.35
C GLN A 49 -5.49 9.15 -9.79
N GLU A 50 -5.39 9.81 -8.64
CA GLU A 50 -4.12 10.03 -7.95
C GLU A 50 -3.44 8.70 -7.58
N MET A 51 -4.21 7.69 -7.16
CA MET A 51 -3.71 6.35 -6.88
C MET A 51 -3.00 5.74 -8.09
N GLY A 52 -3.63 5.78 -9.27
CA GLY A 52 -3.07 5.24 -10.51
C GLY A 52 -1.76 5.95 -10.90
N ILE A 53 -1.73 7.27 -10.76
CA ILE A 53 -0.52 8.07 -11.00
C ILE A 53 0.61 7.66 -10.04
N LEU A 54 0.30 7.52 -8.75
CA LEU A 54 1.27 7.09 -7.74
C LEU A 54 1.81 5.68 -8.01
N MET A 55 0.96 4.75 -8.44
CA MET A 55 1.38 3.40 -8.82
C MET A 55 2.40 3.43 -9.96
N GLY A 56 2.16 4.23 -11.01
CA GLY A 56 3.11 4.41 -12.11
C GLY A 56 4.45 5.00 -11.66
N TYR A 57 4.43 5.99 -10.77
CA TYR A 57 5.66 6.55 -10.20
C TYR A 57 6.43 5.56 -9.32
N ILE A 58 5.72 4.78 -8.51
CA ILE A 58 6.32 3.72 -7.68
C ILE A 58 7.01 2.70 -8.58
N GLU A 59 6.33 2.18 -9.60
CA GLU A 59 6.90 1.18 -10.51
C GLU A 59 8.16 1.72 -11.20
N LYS A 60 8.07 2.93 -11.79
CA LYS A 60 9.20 3.59 -12.45
C LYS A 60 10.40 3.76 -11.50
N THR A 61 10.13 4.14 -10.25
CA THR A 61 11.16 4.35 -9.23
C THR A 61 11.80 3.03 -8.83
N LEU A 62 11.00 1.99 -8.55
CA LEU A 62 11.53 0.68 -8.19
C LEU A 62 12.35 0.06 -9.33
N LYS A 63 11.90 0.18 -10.58
CA LYS A 63 12.69 -0.24 -11.75
C LYS A 63 14.05 0.44 -11.81
N LYS A 64 14.11 1.75 -11.51
CA LYS A 64 15.36 2.52 -11.52
C LYS A 64 16.32 2.13 -10.39
N PHE A 65 15.82 1.89 -9.19
CA PHE A 65 16.68 1.75 -7.99
C PHE A 65 16.98 0.31 -7.56
N ILE A 66 16.10 -0.65 -7.89
CA ILE A 66 16.24 -2.04 -7.43
C ILE A 66 16.15 -3.08 -8.55
N PHE A 67 16.30 -2.66 -9.81
CA PHE A 67 16.29 -3.55 -11.00
C PHE A 67 15.11 -4.53 -11.03
N LEU A 68 13.93 -4.03 -10.67
CA LEU A 68 12.73 -4.84 -10.53
C LEU A 68 12.33 -5.50 -11.87
N LYS A 69 12.30 -6.84 -11.92
CA LYS A 69 11.88 -7.59 -13.12
C LYS A 69 10.36 -7.70 -13.26
N HIS A 70 9.66 -7.86 -12.13
CA HIS A 70 8.21 -8.03 -12.09
C HIS A 70 7.61 -7.11 -11.03
N PHE A 71 6.52 -6.44 -11.35
CA PHE A 71 5.77 -5.58 -10.44
C PHE A 71 4.37 -6.15 -10.23
N TYR A 72 3.97 -6.35 -8.98
CA TYR A 72 2.68 -6.89 -8.63
C TYR A 72 1.91 -5.92 -7.74
N ILE A 73 0.65 -5.68 -8.09
CA ILE A 73 -0.29 -4.88 -7.31
C ILE A 73 -1.35 -5.82 -6.76
N TYR A 74 -1.61 -5.74 -5.46
CA TYR A 74 -2.65 -6.52 -4.80
C TYR A 74 -3.55 -5.59 -4.00
N ILE A 75 -4.85 -5.80 -4.12
CA ILE A 75 -5.85 -5.23 -3.21
C ILE A 75 -6.22 -6.35 -2.25
N MET A 76 -6.07 -6.11 -0.96
CA MET A 76 -6.36 -7.09 0.08
C MET A 76 -7.48 -6.57 0.95
N ASP A 77 -8.55 -7.36 1.06
CA ASP A 77 -9.55 -7.16 2.10
C ASP A 77 -9.08 -7.87 3.37
N PHE A 78 -8.78 -7.10 4.41
CA PHE A 78 -8.47 -7.65 5.72
C PHE A 78 -9.76 -7.70 6.54
N LYS A 79 -10.44 -8.85 6.53
CA LYS A 79 -11.48 -9.13 7.52
C LYS A 79 -10.83 -9.13 8.90
N MET A 80 -11.03 -8.06 9.66
CA MET A 80 -10.78 -8.08 11.10
C MET A 80 -11.86 -8.96 11.74
N HIS A 81 -11.54 -10.22 12.05
CA HIS A 81 -12.33 -10.94 13.05
C HIS A 81 -12.19 -10.20 14.38
N ARG A 82 -13.31 -9.95 15.06
CA ARG A 82 -13.36 -9.44 16.45
C ARG A 82 -12.62 -10.44 17.34
N GLY A 83 -11.32 -10.24 17.50
CA GLY A 83 -10.44 -11.21 18.15
C GLY A 83 -8.96 -11.06 17.77
N GLY A 84 -8.43 -9.83 17.73
CA GLY A 84 -7.02 -9.52 17.98
C GLY A 84 -5.90 -10.12 17.10
N LYS A 85 -6.17 -11.00 16.13
CA LYS A 85 -5.12 -11.58 15.26
C LYS A 85 -5.43 -11.31 13.80
N ARG A 86 -4.52 -10.59 13.14
CA ARG A 86 -4.46 -10.51 11.67
C ARG A 86 -4.06 -11.90 11.17
N VAL A 87 -4.99 -12.63 10.57
CA VAL A 87 -4.64 -13.84 9.84
C VAL A 87 -4.11 -13.42 8.47
N ASN A 88 -2.93 -13.89 8.12
CA ASN A 88 -2.37 -13.66 6.79
C ASN A 88 -3.17 -14.51 5.80
N PRO A 89 -3.81 -13.94 4.76
CA PRO A 89 -4.62 -14.70 3.81
C PRO A 89 -3.85 -15.81 3.07
N ARG A 90 -2.51 -15.83 3.18
CA ARG A 90 -1.63 -16.85 2.61
C ARG A 90 -1.49 -18.13 3.46
N GLU A 91 -2.06 -18.20 4.66
CA GLU A 91 -1.97 -19.39 5.53
C GLU A 91 -3.07 -20.44 5.27
N HIS A 92 -3.99 -20.20 4.32
CA HIS A 92 -5.10 -21.11 3.99
C HIS A 92 -5.07 -21.64 2.54
N ARG A 93 -3.87 -21.80 1.94
CA ARG A 93 -3.71 -22.52 0.67
C ARG A 93 -2.66 -23.60 0.79
#